data_AF-A0A641RIV8-F1
#
_entry.id   AF-A0A641RIV8-F1
#
_cell.length_a   1.000
_cell.length_b   1.000
_cell.length_c   1.000
_cell.angle_alpha   90.00
_cell.angle_beta   90.00
_cell.angle_gamma   90.00
#
_symmetry.space_group_name_H-M   'P 1'
#
loop_
_entity.id
_entity.type
_entity.pdbx_description
1 polymer ?
#
loop_
_entity_poly.entity_id
_entity_poly.type
_entity_poly.pdbx_seq_one_letter_code
_entity_poly.pdbx_strand_id
1 'polypeptide(L)'
;MSGKTATPTGSALTDTEFFAPLVSAWQPQDDQSTHAAYTASDLMTAEGSATTGEDNTLHLSFTMNHRMALAVIEMPNTVKYKFTDERIPDYAVSPATTFSGIAQPLRVNDGTYRYLVNHATPAPTIEGHYDEGSKEFTITPSGLSTGSYKRYKVDGAVTTVKDYTMQRGDYLLADGNL
;
A
#
# COMPACT_ATOMS: atom_id res chain seq x y z
N MET A 1 10.65 -36.52 -24.34
CA MET A 1 11.77 -35.77 -24.95
C MET A 1 12.91 -35.74 -23.94
N SER A 2 13.93 -36.60 -24.11
CA SER A 2 15.13 -36.54 -23.27
C SER A 2 16.15 -35.57 -23.89
N GLY A 3 16.71 -34.69 -23.06
CA GLY A 3 18.06 -34.15 -23.29
C GLY A 3 18.19 -32.94 -24.20
N LYS A 4 17.39 -31.88 -24.01
CA LYS A 4 17.77 -30.54 -24.49
C LYS A 4 17.72 -29.53 -23.35
N THR A 5 18.65 -29.66 -22.42
CA THR A 5 18.95 -28.58 -21.47
C THR A 5 19.93 -27.65 -22.19
N ALA A 6 19.45 -26.47 -22.61
CA ALA A 6 20.37 -25.43 -23.04
C ALA A 6 21.19 -25.00 -21.82
N THR A 7 22.51 -25.16 -21.88
CA THR A 7 23.40 -24.65 -20.83
C THR A 7 23.39 -23.13 -20.90
N PRO A 8 22.91 -22.40 -19.86
CA PRO A 8 22.98 -20.95 -19.85
C PRO A 8 24.46 -20.55 -19.91
N THR A 9 24.84 -19.81 -20.94
CA THR A 9 26.20 -19.30 -21.11
C THR A 9 26.26 -17.93 -20.44
N GLY A 10 26.51 -17.92 -19.13
CA GLY A 10 26.58 -16.72 -18.30
C GLY A 10 26.13 -16.98 -16.86
N SER A 11 26.38 -16.02 -15.96
CA SER A 11 25.72 -16.01 -14.65
C SER A 11 24.20 -15.96 -14.86
N ALA A 12 23.45 -16.71 -14.05
CA ALA A 12 22.01 -16.54 -13.99
C ALA A 12 21.73 -15.09 -13.58
N LEU A 13 20.99 -14.35 -14.42
CA LEU A 13 20.56 -13.00 -14.08
C LEU A 13 19.51 -13.11 -12.97
N THR A 14 19.61 -12.24 -11.98
CA THR A 14 18.49 -11.97 -11.08
C THR A 14 17.34 -11.35 -11.88
N ASP A 15 16.13 -11.45 -11.34
CA ASP A 15 14.96 -10.83 -11.98
C ASP A 15 15.11 -9.30 -12.14
N THR A 16 15.74 -8.64 -11.16
CA THR A 16 16.04 -7.20 -11.23
C THR A 16 16.91 -6.86 -12.44
N GLU A 17 17.93 -7.67 -12.72
CA GLU A 17 18.84 -7.47 -13.85
C GLU A 17 18.15 -7.76 -15.18
N PHE A 18 17.35 -8.83 -15.24
CA PHE A 18 16.60 -9.18 -16.44
C PHE A 18 15.57 -8.09 -16.82
N PHE A 19 14.85 -7.55 -15.83
CA PHE A 19 13.82 -6.52 -16.03
C PHE A 19 14.33 -5.07 -15.86
N ALA A 20 15.65 -4.85 -15.79
CA ALA A 20 16.21 -3.53 -15.48
C ALA A 20 15.66 -2.38 -16.34
N PRO A 21 15.47 -2.52 -17.67
CA PRO A 21 14.89 -1.45 -18.50
C PRO A 21 13.45 -1.11 -18.10
N LEU A 22 12.63 -2.12 -17.80
CA LEU A 22 11.25 -1.93 -17.36
C LEU A 22 11.20 -1.26 -15.99
N VAL A 23 11.96 -1.77 -15.03
CA VAL A 23 12.01 -1.23 -13.66
C VAL A 23 12.47 0.23 -13.65
N SER A 24 13.48 0.58 -14.46
CA SER A 24 14.00 1.95 -14.53
C SER A 24 13.03 2.93 -15.19
N ALA A 25 12.22 2.48 -16.14
CA ALA A 25 11.27 3.32 -16.87
C ALA A 25 9.88 3.39 -16.22
N TRP A 26 9.59 2.51 -15.26
CA TRP A 26 8.28 2.41 -14.65
C TRP A 26 7.96 3.62 -13.80
N GLN A 27 6.81 4.24 -14.06
CA GLN A 27 6.30 5.35 -13.27
C GLN A 27 4.89 5.00 -12.78
N PRO A 28 4.68 4.89 -11.46
CA PRO A 28 3.34 4.82 -10.88
C PRO A 28 2.47 5.98 -11.36
N GLN A 29 1.17 5.76 -11.48
CA GLN A 29 0.26 6.87 -11.81
C GLN A 29 0.22 7.89 -10.68
N ASP A 30 -0.02 9.16 -11.02
CA ASP A 30 -0.23 10.21 -10.00
C ASP A 30 -1.56 9.97 -9.26
N ASP A 31 -2.61 9.58 -9.99
CA ASP A 31 -3.87 9.15 -9.38
C ASP A 31 -3.88 7.64 -9.13
N GLN A 32 -3.76 7.24 -7.86
CA GLN A 32 -3.83 5.86 -7.38
C GLN A 32 -5.04 5.64 -6.47
N SER A 33 -6.02 6.54 -6.47
CA SER A 33 -7.13 6.56 -5.51
C SER A 33 -8.05 5.33 -5.58
N THR A 34 -8.02 4.62 -6.70
CA THR A 34 -8.78 3.40 -6.93
C THR A 34 -7.91 2.15 -6.85
N HIS A 35 -8.50 1.04 -6.42
CA HIS A 35 -7.80 -0.25 -6.40
C HIS A 35 -7.21 -0.60 -7.77
N ALA A 36 -7.92 -0.32 -8.86
CA ALA A 36 -7.45 -0.61 -10.21
C ALA A 36 -6.20 0.23 -10.58
N ALA A 37 -6.23 1.54 -10.33
CA ALA A 37 -5.09 2.43 -10.62
C ALA A 37 -3.87 2.11 -9.74
N TYR A 38 -4.10 1.81 -8.46
CA TYR A 38 -3.06 1.36 -7.54
C TYR A 38 -2.43 0.04 -8.01
N THR A 39 -3.22 -0.98 -8.30
CA THR A 39 -2.71 -2.29 -8.78
C THR A 39 -2.00 -2.15 -10.13
N ALA A 40 -2.49 -1.30 -11.04
CA ALA A 40 -1.81 -1.02 -12.30
C ALA A 40 -0.47 -0.29 -12.11
N SER A 41 -0.26 0.38 -10.97
CA SER A 41 0.98 1.07 -10.63
C SER A 41 1.99 0.16 -9.91
N ASP A 42 1.54 -0.95 -9.31
CA ASP A 42 2.35 -1.84 -8.48
C ASP A 42 3.13 -2.87 -9.31
N LEU A 43 4.25 -2.42 -9.90
CA LEU A 43 5.15 -3.31 -10.62
C LEU A 43 5.76 -4.34 -9.67
N MET A 44 5.54 -5.62 -9.98
CA MET A 44 6.28 -6.73 -9.41
C MET A 44 7.01 -7.52 -10.50
N THR A 45 8.19 -8.02 -10.20
CA THR A 45 8.91 -8.97 -11.06
C THR A 45 9.25 -10.22 -10.27
N ALA A 46 9.56 -11.32 -10.96
CA ALA A 46 9.95 -12.55 -10.30
C ALA A 46 11.10 -13.25 -11.01
N GLU A 47 11.87 -13.96 -10.20
CA GLU A 47 12.67 -15.09 -10.65
C GLU A 47 11.77 -16.33 -10.64
N GLY A 48 11.72 -17.04 -11.77
CA GLY A 48 10.92 -18.24 -11.95
C GLY A 48 11.75 -19.50 -11.83
N SER A 49 11.24 -20.53 -11.15
CA SER A 49 11.81 -21.87 -11.14
C SER A 49 10.88 -22.87 -11.81
N ALA A 50 11.47 -23.91 -12.40
CA ALA A 50 10.75 -24.97 -13.08
C ALA A 50 11.20 -26.33 -12.54
N THR A 51 10.25 -27.15 -12.10
CA THR A 51 10.50 -28.52 -11.63
C THR A 51 9.57 -29.50 -12.35
N THR A 52 10.04 -30.72 -12.59
CA THR A 52 9.22 -31.78 -13.19
C THR A 52 8.66 -32.65 -12.06
N GLY A 53 7.33 -32.78 -11.99
CA GLY A 53 6.63 -33.68 -11.08
C GLY A 53 6.75 -35.15 -11.49
N GLU A 54 6.39 -36.06 -10.59
CA GLU A 54 6.50 -37.51 -10.79
C GLU A 54 5.62 -38.04 -11.95
N ASP A 55 4.58 -37.29 -12.33
CA ASP A 55 3.64 -37.57 -13.41
C ASP A 55 4.03 -36.90 -14.75
N ASN A 56 5.26 -36.40 -14.89
CA ASN A 56 5.73 -35.57 -16.00
C ASN A 56 5.00 -34.23 -16.17
N THR A 57 4.30 -33.72 -15.15
CA THR A 57 3.85 -32.31 -15.16
C THR A 57 5.01 -31.36 -14.87
N LEU A 58 4.96 -30.17 -15.48
CA LEU A 58 5.92 -29.10 -15.22
C LEU A 58 5.31 -28.13 -14.21
N HIS A 59 5.93 -28.00 -13.04
CA HIS A 59 5.56 -27.01 -12.05
C HIS A 59 6.42 -25.76 -12.23
N LEU A 60 5.76 -24.62 -12.39
CA LEU A 60 6.41 -23.30 -12.42
C LEU A 60 6.09 -22.57 -11.13
N SER A 61 7.10 -22.00 -10.48
CA SER A 61 6.94 -21.19 -9.27
C SER A 61 7.63 -19.85 -9.46
N PHE A 62 7.01 -18.78 -8.97
CA PHE A 62 7.48 -17.41 -9.12
C PHE A 62 7.48 -16.71 -7.76
N THR A 63 8.63 -16.19 -7.35
CA THR A 63 8.74 -15.34 -6.15
C THR A 63 8.70 -13.89 -6.59
N MET A 64 7.54 -13.24 -6.43
CA MET A 64 7.31 -11.86 -6.87
C MET A 64 7.90 -10.85 -5.86
N ASN A 65 8.60 -9.84 -6.36
CA ASN A 65 9.16 -8.73 -5.59
C ASN A 65 8.59 -7.40 -6.09
N HIS A 66 8.12 -6.55 -5.18
CA HIS A 66 7.71 -5.18 -5.50
C HIS A 66 8.90 -4.33 -5.96
N ARG A 67 8.68 -3.56 -7.02
CA ARG A 67 9.71 -2.70 -7.62
C ARG A 67 9.58 -1.24 -7.26
N MET A 68 8.41 -0.83 -6.82
CA MET A 68 8.16 0.50 -6.29
C MET A 68 8.38 0.52 -4.78
N ALA A 69 8.51 1.73 -4.23
CA ALA A 69 8.47 1.95 -2.80
C ALA A 69 7.08 2.45 -2.39
N LEU A 70 6.71 2.25 -1.13
CA LEU A 70 5.36 2.55 -0.64
C LEU A 70 5.39 3.63 0.46
N ALA A 71 4.69 4.75 0.21
CA ALA A 71 4.32 5.68 1.26
C ALA A 71 2.99 5.23 1.90
N VAL A 72 3.02 5.00 3.21
CA VAL A 72 1.82 4.71 4.01
C VAL A 72 1.52 5.93 4.86
N ILE A 73 0.32 6.49 4.73
CA ILE A 73 -0.09 7.72 5.39
C ILE A 73 -1.09 7.37 6.49
N GLU A 74 -0.73 7.70 7.72
CA GLU A 74 -1.57 7.53 8.90
C GLU A 74 -2.16 8.89 9.29
N MET A 75 -3.49 8.97 9.31
CA MET A 75 -4.20 10.19 9.67
C MET A 75 -4.43 10.28 11.20
N PRO A 76 -4.40 11.49 11.78
CA PRO A 76 -4.70 11.72 13.18
C PRO A 76 -6.21 11.59 13.44
N ASN A 77 -6.64 11.87 14.68
CA ASN A 77 -8.04 11.91 15.10
C ASN A 77 -8.78 10.59 14.84
N THR A 78 -8.07 9.47 14.74
CA THR A 78 -8.73 8.16 14.65
C THR A 78 -9.32 7.83 16.01
N VAL A 79 -10.64 7.67 16.07
CA VAL A 79 -11.34 7.23 17.28
C VAL A 79 -11.51 5.72 17.20
N LYS A 80 -10.95 5.00 18.17
CA LYS A 80 -11.10 3.56 18.32
C LYS A 80 -12.06 3.26 19.46
N TYR A 81 -13.25 2.83 19.12
CA TYR A 81 -14.25 2.30 20.04
C TYR A 81 -13.89 0.86 20.39
N LYS A 82 -13.55 0.64 21.66
CA LYS A 82 -13.39 -0.68 22.25
C LYS A 82 -14.68 -1.01 22.98
N PHE A 83 -15.47 -1.93 22.43
CA PHE A 83 -16.74 -2.26 23.05
C PHE A 83 -16.52 -3.09 24.32
N THR A 84 -17.31 -2.80 25.36
CA THR A 84 -17.23 -3.54 26.63
C THR A 84 -17.76 -4.97 26.50
N ASP A 85 -18.63 -5.23 25.53
CA ASP A 85 -19.02 -6.57 25.12
C ASP A 85 -18.01 -7.15 24.13
N GLU A 86 -17.21 -8.11 24.58
CA GLU A 86 -16.11 -8.72 23.81
C GLU A 86 -16.57 -9.46 22.54
N ARG A 87 -17.86 -9.72 22.37
CA ARG A 87 -18.42 -10.31 21.14
C ARG A 87 -18.46 -9.31 19.98
N ILE A 88 -18.38 -8.02 20.28
CA ILE A 88 -18.42 -6.94 19.30
C ILE A 88 -16.97 -6.54 19.00
N PRO A 89 -16.51 -6.64 17.74
CA PRO A 89 -15.14 -6.26 17.39
C PRO A 89 -14.94 -4.76 17.57
N ASP A 90 -13.70 -4.37 17.88
CA ASP A 90 -13.29 -2.97 17.91
C ASP A 90 -13.68 -2.25 16.61
N TYR A 91 -14.12 -1.01 16.75
CA TYR A 91 -14.54 -0.18 15.63
C TYR A 91 -13.71 1.10 15.59
N ALA A 92 -13.16 1.44 14.43
CA ALA A 92 -12.31 2.62 14.26
C ALA A 92 -12.91 3.58 13.23
N VAL A 93 -12.94 4.86 13.58
CA VAL A 93 -13.38 5.95 12.73
C VAL A 93 -12.18 6.85 12.49
N SER A 94 -11.81 7.02 11.23
CA SER A 94 -10.75 7.96 10.82
C SER A 94 -11.39 9.17 10.14
N PRO A 95 -10.78 10.37 10.27
CA PRO A 95 -11.36 11.57 9.69
C PRO A 95 -11.46 11.46 8.18
N ALA A 96 -12.52 12.04 7.62
CA ALA A 96 -12.61 12.28 6.19
C ALA A 96 -11.39 13.11 5.76
N THR A 97 -10.69 12.63 4.73
CA THR A 97 -9.48 13.25 4.20
C THR A 97 -9.67 13.45 2.70
N THR A 98 -9.36 14.65 2.23
CA THR A 98 -9.43 15.00 0.80
C THR A 98 -8.02 15.35 0.33
N PHE A 99 -7.55 14.70 -0.72
CA PHE A 99 -6.28 15.02 -1.35
C PHE A 99 -6.48 16.08 -2.44
N SER A 100 -5.69 17.14 -2.39
CA SER A 100 -5.79 18.30 -3.29
C SER A 100 -4.67 18.36 -4.32
N GLY A 101 -3.59 17.60 -4.13
CA GLY A 101 -2.46 17.53 -5.04
C GLY A 101 -2.68 16.58 -6.23
N ILE A 102 -1.68 16.47 -7.10
CA ILE A 102 -1.69 15.50 -8.22
C ILE A 102 -1.63 14.05 -7.71
N ALA A 103 -0.91 13.83 -6.59
CA ALA A 103 -0.83 12.53 -5.96
C ALA A 103 -2.16 12.24 -5.24
N GLN A 104 -2.86 11.19 -5.68
CA GLN A 104 -4.11 10.74 -5.08
C GLN A 104 -3.92 9.32 -4.52
N PRO A 105 -3.65 9.17 -3.21
CA PRO A 105 -3.45 7.88 -2.56
C PRO A 105 -4.71 7.00 -2.46
N LEU A 106 -4.51 5.68 -2.49
CA LEU A 106 -5.56 4.69 -2.25
C LEU A 106 -5.91 4.65 -0.76
N ARG A 107 -7.19 4.80 -0.42
CA ARG A 107 -7.69 4.47 0.93
C ARG A 107 -7.83 2.96 1.08
N VAL A 108 -7.29 2.40 2.16
CA VAL A 108 -7.43 0.96 2.48
C VAL A 108 -8.23 0.74 3.76
N ASN A 109 -8.69 -0.50 3.96
CA ASN A 109 -9.62 -0.87 5.04
C ASN A 109 -9.03 -0.69 6.46
N ASP A 110 -7.71 -0.64 6.60
CA ASP A 110 -7.03 -0.40 7.87
C ASP A 110 -7.05 1.09 8.31
N GLY A 111 -7.70 1.96 7.53
CA GLY A 111 -7.83 3.39 7.79
C GLY A 111 -6.66 4.23 7.27
N THR A 112 -5.59 3.59 6.77
CA THR A 112 -4.46 4.30 6.16
C THR A 112 -4.69 4.62 4.70
N TYR A 113 -3.85 5.50 4.16
CA TYR A 113 -3.73 5.72 2.73
C TYR A 113 -2.39 5.20 2.20
N ARG A 114 -2.39 4.65 0.99
CA ARG A 114 -1.23 4.01 0.36
C ARG A 114 -0.93 4.67 -0.96
N TYR A 115 0.34 4.99 -1.19
CA TYR A 115 0.80 5.63 -2.42
C TYR A 115 2.15 5.06 -2.85
N LEU A 116 2.19 4.47 -4.04
CA LEU A 116 3.41 3.90 -4.62
C LEU A 116 4.22 5.00 -5.28
N VAL A 117 5.53 4.99 -5.06
CA VAL A 117 6.47 5.94 -5.65
C VAL A 117 7.65 5.21 -6.29
N ASN A 118 8.12 5.74 -7.41
CA ASN A 118 9.40 5.33 -7.96
C ASN A 118 10.52 6.01 -7.15
N HIS A 119 11.26 5.20 -6.38
CA HIS A 119 12.36 5.66 -5.54
C HIS A 119 13.56 6.25 -6.32
N ALA A 120 13.67 5.96 -7.62
CA ALA A 120 14.75 6.45 -8.48
C ALA A 120 14.47 7.86 -9.05
N THR A 121 13.24 8.36 -8.90
CA THR A 121 12.82 9.68 -9.39
C THR A 121 12.26 10.51 -8.23
N PRO A 122 12.28 11.85 -8.32
CA PRO A 122 11.58 12.69 -7.36
C PRO A 122 10.10 12.30 -7.25
N ALA A 123 9.64 11.98 -6.04
CA ALA A 123 8.23 11.68 -5.80
C ALA A 123 7.41 12.98 -5.77
N PRO A 124 6.16 12.95 -6.26
CA PRO A 124 5.26 14.09 -6.10
C PRO A 124 4.95 14.33 -4.62
N THR A 125 4.67 15.59 -4.26
CA THR A 125 4.15 15.93 -2.95
C THR A 125 2.74 15.39 -2.79
N ILE A 126 2.43 14.88 -1.60
CA ILE A 126 1.10 14.43 -1.23
C ILE A 126 0.51 15.50 -0.34
N GLU A 127 -0.53 16.16 -0.84
CA GLU A 127 -1.16 17.33 -0.21
C GLU A 127 -2.64 17.06 0.00
N GLY A 128 -3.16 17.54 1.11
CA GLY A 128 -4.58 17.41 1.40
C GLY A 128 -4.99 18.12 2.66
N HIS A 129 -6.24 17.91 3.03
CA HIS A 129 -6.84 18.42 4.24
C HIS A 129 -7.73 17.38 4.91
N TYR A 130 -7.95 17.58 6.21
CA TYR A 130 -8.87 16.80 7.03
C TYR A 130 -9.54 17.73 8.05
N ASP A 131 -10.38 17.15 8.92
CA ASP A 131 -11.11 17.89 9.95
C ASP A 131 -11.99 18.99 9.33
N GLU A 132 -12.84 18.56 8.39
CA GLU A 132 -13.74 19.42 7.60
C GLU A 132 -13.01 20.54 6.81
N GLY A 133 -11.73 20.30 6.48
CA GLY A 133 -10.90 21.25 5.76
C GLY A 133 -10.20 22.29 6.62
N SER A 134 -10.35 22.22 7.95
CA SER A 134 -9.68 23.15 8.87
C SER A 134 -8.18 22.87 9.04
N LYS A 135 -7.72 21.66 8.71
CA LYS A 135 -6.31 21.26 8.82
C LYS A 135 -5.75 20.78 7.49
N GLU A 136 -4.69 21.44 7.04
CA GLU A 136 -3.93 21.06 5.85
C GLU A 136 -2.67 20.27 6.22
N PHE A 137 -2.21 19.42 5.30
CA PHE A 137 -0.94 18.72 5.44
C PHE A 137 -0.23 18.57 4.10
N THR A 138 1.09 18.44 4.18
CA THR A 138 1.96 18.12 3.04
C THR A 138 2.95 17.05 3.45
N ILE A 139 3.10 16.03 2.61
CA ILE A 139 4.09 14.97 2.75
C ILE A 139 4.96 14.98 1.50
N THR A 140 6.27 14.94 1.72
CA THR A 140 7.25 14.73 0.64
C THR A 140 7.87 13.35 0.83
N PRO A 141 7.41 12.33 0.06
CA PRO A 141 8.00 11.00 0.13
C PRO A 141 9.51 11.05 -0.15
N SER A 142 10.30 10.44 0.73
CA SER A 142 11.77 10.56 0.71
C SER A 142 12.43 9.52 1.60
N GLY A 143 13.66 9.12 1.23
CA GLY A 143 14.43 8.09 1.94
C GLY A 143 13.79 6.70 1.84
N LEU A 144 13.24 6.38 0.66
CA LEU A 144 12.59 5.12 0.35
C LEU A 144 13.50 4.27 -0.56
N SER A 145 13.40 2.95 -0.45
CA SER A 145 14.10 2.00 -1.33
C SER A 145 13.12 1.05 -2.02
N THR A 146 13.55 0.43 -3.11
CA THR A 146 12.78 -0.61 -3.83
C THR A 146 12.17 -1.63 -2.86
N GLY A 147 10.87 -1.92 -3.02
CA GLY A 147 10.17 -2.94 -2.24
C GLY A 147 10.02 -2.64 -0.75
N SER A 148 10.41 -1.45 -0.31
CA SER A 148 10.25 -0.99 1.07
C SER A 148 9.01 -0.12 1.22
N TYR A 149 8.59 0.09 2.48
CA TYR A 149 7.60 1.10 2.80
C TYR A 149 8.11 2.03 3.91
N LYS A 150 7.57 3.25 3.94
CA LYS A 150 7.75 4.21 5.04
C LYS A 150 6.40 4.74 5.46
N ARG A 151 6.22 4.85 6.77
CA ARG A 151 5.01 5.42 7.36
C ARG A 151 5.19 6.92 7.63
N TYR A 152 4.17 7.68 7.28
CA TYR A 152 4.07 9.11 7.45
C TYR A 152 2.87 9.41 8.34
N LYS A 153 3.14 9.99 9.50
CA LYS A 153 2.12 10.29 10.50
C LYS A 153 1.74 11.75 10.42
N VAL A 154 0.55 12.04 9.88
CA VAL A 154 0.01 13.41 9.86
C VAL A 154 -0.40 13.78 11.29
N ASP A 155 0.07 14.93 11.80
CA ASP A 155 -0.10 15.36 13.20
C ASP A 155 0.22 14.26 14.23
N GLY A 156 1.24 13.43 13.96
CA GLY A 156 1.64 12.33 14.83
C GLY A 156 0.69 11.11 14.83
N ALA A 157 -0.33 11.11 13.97
CA ALA A 157 -1.31 10.04 13.82
C ALA A 157 -1.96 9.63 15.16
N VAL A 158 -2.32 10.63 15.96
CA VAL A 158 -2.91 10.40 17.28
C VAL A 158 -4.21 9.61 17.16
N THR A 159 -4.30 8.53 17.93
CA THR A 159 -5.49 7.69 18.06
C THR A 159 -6.07 7.84 19.45
N THR A 160 -7.37 8.09 19.56
CA THR A 160 -8.09 8.12 20.84
C THR A 160 -8.85 6.81 21.02
N VAL A 161 -8.52 6.06 22.06
CA VAL A 161 -9.27 4.85 22.43
C VAL A 161 -10.39 5.22 23.39
N LYS A 162 -11.61 4.77 23.11
CA LYS A 162 -12.80 4.95 23.94
C LYS A 162 -13.37 3.58 24.30
N ASP A 163 -13.40 3.26 25.60
CA ASP A 163 -14.21 2.14 26.06
C ASP A 163 -15.68 2.52 25.95
N TYR A 164 -16.48 1.69 25.26
CA TYR A 164 -17.86 2.04 24.91
C TYR A 164 -18.82 0.87 25.20
N THR A 165 -19.86 1.13 25.99
CA THR A 165 -20.92 0.14 26.20
C THR A 165 -22.09 0.50 25.30
N MET A 166 -22.28 -0.23 24.20
CA MET A 166 -23.41 0.02 23.30
C MET A 166 -24.75 -0.17 24.01
N GLN A 167 -25.63 0.80 23.84
CA GLN A 167 -26.99 0.81 24.36
C GLN A 167 -28.01 0.91 23.23
N ARG A 168 -29.22 0.38 23.48
CA ARG A 168 -30.33 0.59 22.55
C ARG A 168 -30.65 2.08 22.51
N GLY A 169 -30.59 2.67 21.32
CA GLY A 169 -30.85 4.10 21.11
C GLY A 169 -29.58 4.92 20.87
N ASP A 170 -28.39 4.32 20.91
CA ASP A 170 -27.18 4.97 20.41
C ASP A 170 -27.31 5.25 18.91
N TYR A 171 -26.75 6.39 18.48
CA TYR A 171 -26.84 6.87 17.11
C TYR A 171 -25.49 6.77 16.42
N LEU A 172 -25.45 6.08 15.27
CA LEU A 172 -24.30 6.15 14.37
C LEU A 172 -24.38 7.44 13.56
N LEU A 173 -23.40 8.31 13.73
CA LEU A 173 -23.30 9.57 13.01
C LEU A 173 -22.78 9.36 11.58
N ALA A 174 -23.01 10.35 10.71
CA ALA A 174 -22.61 10.28 9.29
C ALA A 174 -21.08 10.22 9.10
N ASP A 175 -20.32 10.75 10.06
CA ASP A 175 -18.86 10.66 10.11
C ASP A 175 -18.37 9.30 10.64
N GLY A 176 -19.28 8.43 11.06
CA GLY A 176 -19.02 7.10 11.62
C GLY A 176 -18.92 7.08 13.15
N ASN A 177 -18.91 8.21 13.85
CA ASN A 177 -18.80 8.19 15.32
C ASN A 177 -20.06 7.64 16.01
N LEU A 178 -19.84 7.05 17.20
CA LEU A 178 -20.83 6.52 18.14
C LEU A 178 -20.84 7.31 19.46
#